data_AF-A0A2V9UYU9-F1
#
_entry.id   AF-A0A2V9UYU9-F1
#
_cell.length_a   1.000
_cell.length_b   1.000
_cell.length_c   1.000
_cell.angle_alpha   90.00
_cell.angle_beta   90.00
_cell.angle_gamma   90.00
#
_symmetry.space_group_name_H-M   'P 1'
#
loop_
_entity.id
_entity.type
_entity.pdbx_description
1 polymer ?
#
loop_
_entity_poly.entity_id
_entity_poly.type
_entity_poly.pdbx_seq_one_letter_code
_entity_poly.pdbx_strand_id
1 'polypeptide(L)'
;MQPLQLTIEKLIYGGDGLARMPTDERGPGKAAFVPFVLAGERIEGSIIEERPGFARARADKILESSPARVTPHCPYFMGCGGCHYQHTSYEHQLEIKAGILKENLRRLARIDLNVELKIHPSPPWNYRSRTRLKIQTAPEFAIGYYRFGSHELLAVEECPISSPLINRAIAALWRMGRGEQVISAITEIEFFGNADDTQLLVELFCRADALPESLKPCANEMRRQIPRVSE
;
A
#
# COMPACT_ATOMS: atom_id res chain seq x y z
N MET A 1 -13.53 15.95 -19.57
CA MET A 1 -12.97 14.88 -20.43
C MET A 1 -14.02 13.81 -20.60
N GLN A 2 -14.21 13.27 -21.81
CA GLN A 2 -15.11 12.14 -21.99
C GLN A 2 -14.50 10.89 -21.29
N PRO A 3 -15.32 10.12 -20.58
CA PRO A 3 -14.86 8.88 -19.95
C PRO A 3 -14.43 7.86 -21.01
N LEU A 4 -13.27 7.24 -20.80
CA LEU A 4 -12.72 6.22 -21.68
C LEU A 4 -13.13 4.83 -21.18
N GLN A 5 -13.71 4.01 -22.05
CA GLN A 5 -13.95 2.61 -21.72
C GLN A 5 -12.70 1.77 -22.04
N LEU A 6 -12.24 1.00 -21.06
CA LEU A 6 -11.07 0.13 -21.18
C LEU A 6 -11.43 -1.28 -20.74
N THR A 7 -10.86 -2.27 -21.42
CA THR A 7 -10.88 -3.67 -20.97
C THR A 7 -9.49 -4.01 -20.44
N ILE A 8 -9.45 -4.54 -19.22
CA ILE A 8 -8.19 -4.89 -18.56
C ILE A 8 -7.73 -6.26 -19.07
N GLU A 9 -6.61 -6.30 -19.78
CA GLU A 9 -6.06 -7.52 -20.36
C GLU A 9 -5.49 -8.44 -19.27
N LYS A 10 -4.71 -7.88 -18.36
CA LYS A 10 -3.99 -8.60 -17.30
C LYS A 10 -3.41 -7.66 -16.26
N LEU A 11 -2.91 -8.22 -15.17
CA LEU A 11 -2.13 -7.50 -14.17
C LEU A 11 -0.65 -7.56 -14.51
N ILE A 12 0.07 -6.49 -14.21
CA ILE A 12 1.53 -6.39 -14.38
C ILE A 12 2.24 -6.20 -13.04
N TYR A 13 3.56 -6.30 -13.07
CA TYR A 13 4.40 -5.99 -11.91
C TYR A 13 4.08 -4.59 -11.38
N GLY A 14 3.90 -4.47 -10.06
CA GLY A 14 3.49 -3.22 -9.42
C GLY A 14 1.99 -3.13 -9.10
N GLY A 15 1.16 -4.04 -9.63
CA GLY A 15 -0.26 -4.12 -9.28
C GLY A 15 -1.22 -3.36 -10.19
N ASP A 16 -0.69 -2.65 -11.19
CA ASP A 16 -1.50 -2.05 -12.24
C ASP A 16 -2.07 -3.12 -13.18
N GLY A 17 -3.28 -2.91 -13.65
CA GLY A 17 -3.84 -3.56 -14.82
C GLY A 17 -3.33 -2.91 -16.09
N LEU A 18 -3.01 -3.75 -17.08
CA LEU A 18 -2.69 -3.33 -18.44
C LEU A 18 -3.96 -3.36 -19.29
N ALA A 19 -4.26 -2.24 -19.93
CA ALA A 19 -5.25 -2.13 -20.99
C ALA A 19 -4.61 -1.53 -22.25
N ARG A 20 -5.32 -1.57 -23.37
CA ARG A 20 -5.02 -0.74 -24.54
C ARG A 20 -6.11 0.29 -24.72
N MET A 21 -5.69 1.52 -25.00
CA MET A 21 -6.58 2.55 -25.48
C MET A 21 -7.15 2.14 -26.85
N PRO A 22 -8.31 2.69 -27.27
CA PRO A 22 -8.82 2.53 -28.62
C PRO A 22 -7.81 3.02 -29.65
N THR A 23 -7.78 2.36 -30.81
CA THR A 23 -7.06 2.82 -32.00
C THR A 23 -7.65 4.16 -32.46
N ASP A 24 -6.78 5.11 -32.80
CA ASP A 24 -7.16 6.40 -33.37
C ASP A 24 -6.45 6.62 -34.72
N GLU A 25 -6.63 7.81 -35.30
CA GLU A 25 -6.03 8.19 -36.59
C GLU A 25 -4.49 8.15 -36.60
N ARG A 26 -3.85 8.08 -35.43
CA ARG A 26 -2.39 8.05 -35.25
C ARG A 26 -1.85 6.62 -35.12
N GLY A 27 -2.72 5.60 -35.12
CA GLY A 27 -2.35 4.19 -35.17
C GLY A 27 -2.83 3.39 -33.95
N PRO A 28 -2.18 2.25 -33.65
CA PRO A 28 -2.58 1.36 -32.56
C PRO A 28 -2.62 2.10 -31.23
N GLY A 29 -3.69 1.88 -30.45
CA GLY A 29 -3.86 2.55 -29.18
C GLY A 29 -2.74 2.24 -28.19
N LYS A 30 -2.36 3.26 -27.41
CA LYS A 30 -1.29 3.18 -26.41
C LYS A 30 -1.64 2.21 -25.29
N ALA A 31 -0.61 1.68 -24.63
CA ALA A 31 -0.78 0.97 -23.37
C ALA A 31 -1.31 1.93 -22.29
N ALA A 32 -2.30 1.49 -21.54
CA ALA A 32 -2.83 2.20 -20.38
C ALA A 32 -2.60 1.36 -19.12
N PHE A 33 -2.01 1.98 -18.10
CA PHE A 33 -1.83 1.38 -16.79
C PHE A 33 -2.89 1.90 -15.83
N VAL A 34 -3.63 1.00 -15.20
CA VAL A 34 -4.78 1.33 -14.35
C VAL A 34 -4.62 0.63 -13.01
N PRO A 35 -4.50 1.33 -11.88
CA PRO A 35 -4.41 0.69 -10.57
C PRO A 35 -5.78 0.13 -10.13
N PHE A 36 -5.77 -0.81 -9.19
CA PHE A 36 -6.96 -1.29 -8.46
C PHE A 36 -8.05 -1.98 -9.31
N VAL A 37 -7.66 -2.52 -10.45
CA VAL A 37 -8.51 -3.30 -11.37
C VAL A 37 -8.08 -4.78 -11.44
N LEU A 38 -8.90 -5.63 -12.03
CA LEU A 38 -8.62 -7.04 -12.29
C LEU A 38 -8.67 -7.37 -13.78
N ALA A 39 -7.97 -8.44 -14.18
CA ALA A 39 -8.04 -8.95 -15.54
C ALA A 39 -9.47 -9.34 -15.91
N GLY A 40 -9.87 -9.06 -17.15
CA GLY A 40 -11.21 -9.29 -17.67
C GLY A 40 -12.24 -8.21 -17.30
N GLU A 41 -11.88 -7.23 -16.46
CA GLU A 41 -12.81 -6.15 -16.13
C GLU A 41 -12.98 -5.17 -17.28
N ARG A 42 -14.22 -4.71 -17.46
CA ARG A 42 -14.53 -3.55 -18.29
C ARG A 42 -14.77 -2.37 -17.38
N ILE A 43 -14.04 -1.29 -17.60
CA ILE A 43 -14.10 -0.09 -16.77
C ILE A 43 -14.46 1.13 -17.60
N GLU A 44 -14.99 2.13 -16.92
CA GLU A 44 -15.01 3.51 -17.33
C GLU A 44 -13.92 4.24 -16.54
N GLY A 45 -13.05 4.99 -17.21
CA GLY A 45 -11.91 5.62 -16.56
C GLY A 45 -11.47 6.94 -17.18
N SER A 46 -10.64 7.66 -16.41
CA SER A 46 -10.07 8.95 -16.76
C SER A 46 -8.56 8.82 -16.90
N ILE A 47 -8.00 9.44 -17.95
CA ILE A 47 -6.54 9.56 -18.11
C ILE A 47 -6.01 10.54 -17.08
N ILE A 48 -5.00 10.13 -16.32
CA ILE A 48 -4.33 10.94 -15.29
C ILE A 48 -3.01 11.50 -15.80
N GLU A 49 -2.32 10.72 -16.64
CA GLU A 49 -1.05 11.12 -17.25
C GLU A 49 -0.98 10.50 -18.64
N GLU A 50 -0.54 11.29 -19.63
CA GLU A 50 -0.28 10.78 -20.96
C GLU A 50 1.17 11.04 -21.36
N ARG A 51 1.85 10.01 -21.86
CA ARG A 51 3.21 10.05 -22.39
C ARG A 51 3.21 9.51 -23.83
N PRO A 52 4.30 9.69 -24.60
CA PRO A 52 4.37 9.19 -25.97
C PRO A 52 4.10 7.69 -26.12
N GLY A 53 4.56 6.86 -25.17
CA GLY A 53 4.43 5.39 -25.24
C GLY A 53 3.35 4.75 -24.36
N PHE A 54 2.79 5.49 -23.40
CA PHE A 54 1.81 4.95 -22.46
C PHE A 54 0.93 6.06 -21.87
N ALA A 55 -0.20 5.66 -21.31
CA ALA A 55 -1.01 6.48 -20.44
C ALA A 55 -1.14 5.83 -19.05
N ARG A 56 -1.32 6.64 -18.03
CA ARG A 56 -1.86 6.20 -16.74
C ARG A 56 -3.31 6.65 -16.67
N ALA A 57 -4.18 5.74 -16.27
CA ALA A 57 -5.58 6.04 -16.05
C ALA A 57 -5.99 5.59 -14.66
N ARG A 58 -7.15 6.07 -14.20
CA ARG A 58 -7.85 5.52 -13.04
C ARG A 58 -9.19 4.96 -13.48
N ALA A 59 -9.64 3.89 -12.84
CA ALA A 59 -11.01 3.43 -12.99
C ALA A 59 -11.95 4.33 -12.17
N ASP A 60 -12.86 5.03 -12.84
CA ASP A 60 -13.93 5.80 -12.20
C ASP A 60 -15.13 4.89 -11.88
N LYS A 61 -15.39 3.90 -12.74
CA LYS A 61 -16.45 2.90 -12.55
C LYS A 61 -16.05 1.56 -13.15
N ILE A 62 -16.40 0.47 -12.46
CA ILE A 62 -16.32 -0.89 -13.02
C ILE A 62 -17.68 -1.19 -13.67
N LEU A 63 -17.68 -1.37 -14.98
CA LEU A 63 -18.88 -1.68 -15.78
C LEU A 63 -19.17 -3.18 -15.77
N GLU A 64 -18.13 -4.00 -15.88
CA GLU A 64 -18.20 -5.46 -15.75
C GLU A 64 -17.07 -5.91 -14.82
N SER A 65 -17.44 -6.56 -13.71
CA SER A 65 -16.48 -6.97 -12.70
C SER A 65 -15.98 -8.39 -12.93
N SER A 66 -14.73 -8.64 -12.56
CA SER A 66 -14.13 -9.96 -12.58
C SER A 66 -14.79 -10.84 -11.50
N PRO A 67 -15.05 -12.13 -11.78
CA PRO A 67 -15.56 -13.06 -10.76
C PRO A 67 -14.58 -13.25 -9.59
N ALA A 68 -13.30 -12.91 -9.77
CA ALA A 68 -12.29 -12.96 -8.72
C ALA A 68 -12.28 -11.69 -7.83
N ARG A 69 -13.11 -10.68 -8.12
CA ARG A 69 -13.19 -9.46 -7.31
C ARG A 69 -13.84 -9.77 -5.97
N VAL A 70 -13.24 -9.28 -4.89
CA VAL A 70 -13.80 -9.34 -3.54
C VAL A 70 -13.78 -7.95 -2.92
N THR A 71 -14.62 -7.75 -1.90
CA THR A 71 -14.56 -6.55 -1.06
C THR A 71 -13.28 -6.59 -0.22
N PRO A 72 -12.41 -5.56 -0.29
CA PRO A 72 -11.22 -5.48 0.54
C PRO A 72 -11.56 -5.49 2.03
N HIS A 73 -10.74 -6.18 2.82
CA HIS A 73 -10.89 -6.18 4.29
C HIS A 73 -10.39 -4.87 4.92
N CYS A 74 -9.29 -4.30 4.40
CA CYS A 74 -8.75 -3.05 4.91
C CYS A 74 -9.63 -1.86 4.48
N PRO A 75 -10.15 -1.05 5.43
CA PRO A 75 -10.99 0.10 5.11
C PRO A 75 -10.23 1.22 4.38
N TYR A 76 -8.90 1.19 4.42
CA TYR A 76 -8.03 2.17 3.77
C TYR A 76 -7.56 1.73 2.37
N PHE A 77 -7.95 0.55 1.88
CA PHE A 77 -7.53 0.07 0.56
C PHE A 77 -7.99 1.02 -0.56
N MET A 78 -7.19 1.14 -1.63
CA MET A 78 -7.29 2.16 -2.69
C MET A 78 -7.00 3.61 -2.26
N GLY A 79 -7.21 3.96 -0.99
CA GLY A 79 -6.81 5.24 -0.41
C GLY A 79 -5.34 5.27 0.02
N CYS A 80 -4.88 4.20 0.66
CA CYS A 80 -3.51 4.03 1.17
C CYS A 80 -2.57 3.51 0.07
N GLY A 81 -1.34 4.05 0.00
CA GLY A 81 -0.32 3.62 -0.96
C GLY A 81 0.36 2.28 -0.67
N GLY A 82 -0.09 1.51 0.34
CA GLY A 82 0.64 0.35 0.85
C GLY A 82 0.31 -0.99 0.19
N CYS A 83 -0.95 -1.25 -0.18
CA CYS A 83 -1.42 -2.54 -0.68
C CYS A 83 -2.00 -2.40 -2.08
N HIS A 84 -1.78 -3.39 -2.96
CA HIS A 84 -2.22 -3.32 -4.36
C HIS A 84 -3.31 -4.32 -4.76
N TYR A 85 -3.53 -5.40 -3.99
CA TYR A 85 -4.35 -6.54 -4.45
C TYR A 85 -5.48 -6.97 -3.50
N GLN A 86 -5.83 -6.19 -2.48
CA GLN A 86 -6.87 -6.63 -1.53
C GLN A 86 -8.28 -6.69 -2.14
N HIS A 87 -8.46 -6.19 -3.36
CA HIS A 87 -9.70 -6.35 -4.13
C HIS A 87 -9.82 -7.70 -4.85
N THR A 88 -8.97 -8.68 -4.55
CA THR A 88 -9.11 -10.07 -5.02
C THR A 88 -8.72 -11.10 -3.95
N SER A 89 -9.22 -12.34 -4.09
CA SER A 89 -8.93 -13.43 -3.15
C SER A 89 -7.44 -13.71 -3.04
N TYR A 90 -6.99 -14.18 -1.87
CA TYR A 90 -5.57 -14.40 -1.63
C TYR A 90 -4.96 -15.41 -2.62
N GLU A 91 -5.73 -16.44 -2.96
CA GLU A 91 -5.39 -17.46 -3.95
C GLU A 91 -5.12 -16.81 -5.32
N HIS A 92 -6.00 -15.91 -5.75
CA HIS A 92 -5.83 -15.21 -7.02
C HIS A 92 -4.66 -14.22 -6.99
N GLN A 93 -4.33 -13.64 -5.83
CA GLN A 93 -3.11 -12.83 -5.67
C GLN A 93 -1.84 -13.66 -5.95
N LEU A 94 -1.81 -14.92 -5.48
CA LEU A 94 -0.68 -15.82 -5.72
C LEU A 94 -0.58 -16.18 -7.21
N GLU A 95 -1.70 -16.47 -7.86
CA GLU A 95 -1.78 -16.73 -9.30
C GLU A 95 -1.28 -15.54 -10.13
N ILE A 96 -1.73 -14.32 -9.81
CA ILE A 96 -1.28 -13.09 -10.46
C ILE A 96 0.24 -12.94 -10.35
N LYS A 97 0.80 -13.08 -9.14
CA LYS A 97 2.25 -12.93 -8.90
C LYS A 97 3.06 -14.01 -9.62
N ALA A 98 2.59 -15.26 -9.60
CA ALA A 98 3.21 -16.35 -10.34
C ALA A 98 3.18 -16.11 -11.85
N GLY A 99 2.05 -15.62 -12.38
CA GLY A 99 1.89 -15.25 -13.78
C GLY A 99 2.85 -14.13 -14.20
N ILE A 100 2.96 -13.07 -13.39
CA ILE A 100 3.90 -11.96 -13.61
C ILE A 100 5.35 -12.46 -13.66
N LEU A 101 5.75 -13.33 -12.73
CA LEU A 101 7.10 -13.90 -12.72
C LEU A 101 7.38 -14.71 -13.98
N LYS A 102 6.48 -15.63 -14.34
CA LYS A 102 6.62 -16.46 -15.56
C LYS A 102 6.70 -15.60 -16.82
N GLU A 103 5.86 -14.59 -16.92
CA GLU A 103 5.90 -13.65 -18.05
C GLU A 103 7.23 -12.90 -18.11
N ASN A 104 7.73 -12.39 -16.98
CA ASN A 104 8.99 -11.67 -16.92
C ASN A 104 10.18 -12.56 -17.31
N LEU A 105 10.23 -13.80 -16.82
CA LEU A 105 11.26 -14.78 -17.22
C LEU A 105 11.25 -15.01 -18.73
N ARG A 106 10.07 -15.23 -19.32
CA ARG A 106 9.93 -15.47 -20.75
C ARG A 106 10.29 -14.23 -21.59
N ARG A 107 9.79 -13.05 -21.22
CA ARG A 107 9.93 -11.83 -22.04
C ARG A 107 11.28 -11.14 -21.88
N LEU A 108 11.79 -11.07 -20.64
CA LEU A 108 13.01 -10.32 -20.33
C LEU A 108 14.24 -11.22 -20.35
N ALA A 109 14.15 -12.40 -19.73
CA ALA A 109 15.27 -13.34 -19.65
C ALA A 109 15.31 -14.35 -20.81
N ARG A 110 14.26 -14.42 -21.64
CA ARG A 110 14.09 -15.44 -22.70
C ARG A 110 14.15 -16.87 -22.16
N ILE A 111 13.71 -17.05 -20.92
CA ILE A 111 13.65 -18.34 -20.23
C ILE A 111 12.18 -18.78 -20.19
N ASP A 112 11.88 -19.91 -20.82
CA ASP A 112 10.59 -20.58 -20.62
C ASP A 112 10.71 -21.53 -19.42
N LEU A 113 9.83 -21.36 -18.44
CA LEU A 113 9.90 -22.10 -17.19
C LEU A 113 9.19 -23.45 -17.38
N ASN A 114 9.96 -24.47 -17.73
CA ASN A 114 9.47 -25.85 -17.93
C ASN A 114 9.26 -26.63 -16.62
N VAL A 115 9.41 -25.97 -15.47
CA VAL A 115 9.23 -26.57 -14.15
C VAL A 115 8.07 -25.90 -13.42
N GLU A 116 7.41 -26.66 -12.56
CA GLU A 116 6.36 -26.12 -11.71
C GLU A 116 6.94 -25.10 -10.70
N LEU A 117 6.29 -23.94 -10.62
CA LEU A 117 6.68 -22.90 -9.67
C LEU A 117 6.15 -23.26 -8.28
N LYS A 118 7.03 -23.63 -7.36
CA LYS A 118 6.65 -23.83 -5.96
C LYS A 118 6.40 -22.48 -5.28
N ILE A 119 5.17 -22.24 -4.85
CA ILE A 119 4.77 -21.03 -4.15
C ILE A 119 4.91 -21.24 -2.64
N HIS A 120 5.54 -20.28 -1.96
CA HIS A 120 5.63 -20.21 -0.51
C HIS A 120 4.75 -19.05 -0.02
N PRO A 121 3.45 -19.27 0.23
CA PRO A 121 2.55 -18.21 0.64
C PRO A 121 2.84 -17.77 2.08
N SER A 122 2.71 -16.47 2.33
CA SER A 122 2.62 -15.93 3.68
C SER A 122 1.20 -16.13 4.23
N PRO A 123 0.97 -15.92 5.53
CA PRO A 123 -0.35 -15.55 5.99
C PRO A 123 -0.85 -14.30 5.23
N PRO A 124 -2.16 -14.19 4.94
CA PRO A 124 -2.72 -13.06 4.21
C PRO A 124 -2.77 -11.76 5.03
N TRP A 125 -2.74 -11.87 6.36
CA TRP A 125 -2.87 -10.78 7.32
C TRP A 125 -1.78 -10.87 8.39
N ASN A 126 -1.58 -9.80 9.15
CA ASN A 126 -0.67 -9.75 10.30
C ASN A 126 0.80 -10.12 10.02
N TYR A 127 1.22 -10.20 8.74
CA TYR A 127 2.55 -10.67 8.36
C TYR A 127 3.62 -9.58 8.45
N ARG A 128 3.24 -8.30 8.51
CA ARG A 128 4.16 -7.16 8.46
C ARG A 128 4.65 -6.83 9.86
N SER A 129 5.88 -7.25 10.15
CA SER A 129 6.57 -6.98 11.41
C SER A 129 7.24 -5.61 11.47
N ARG A 130 7.27 -4.84 10.38
CA ARG A 130 7.89 -3.51 10.34
C ARG A 130 7.01 -2.48 9.66
N THR A 131 6.71 -1.39 10.36
CA THR A 131 5.79 -0.35 9.89
C THR A 131 6.33 1.02 10.26
N ARG A 132 6.43 1.90 9.27
CA ARG A 132 6.81 3.30 9.44
C ARG A 132 5.64 4.20 9.11
N LEU A 133 5.25 5.03 10.07
CA LEU A 133 4.10 5.92 10.01
C LEU A 133 4.58 7.36 9.99
N LYS A 134 3.88 8.18 9.20
CA LYS A 134 4.01 9.63 9.25
C LYS A 134 3.20 10.14 10.43
N ILE A 135 3.70 11.20 11.06
CA ILE A 135 3.05 11.90 12.17
C ILE A 135 2.76 13.33 11.75
N GLN A 136 1.52 13.75 11.99
CA GLN A 136 1.08 15.13 11.97
C GLN A 136 0.57 15.49 13.36
N THR A 137 1.01 16.63 13.90
CA THR A 137 0.59 17.12 15.23
C THR A 137 -0.36 18.32 15.14
N ALA A 138 -0.43 18.99 13.98
CA ALA A 138 -1.30 20.13 13.74
C ALA A 138 -1.78 20.15 12.26
N PRO A 139 -2.98 20.70 11.94
CA PRO A 139 -3.93 21.32 12.87
C PRO A 139 -4.62 20.30 13.79
N GLU A 140 -4.80 19.06 13.32
CA GLU A 140 -5.26 17.93 14.13
C GLU A 140 -4.19 16.84 14.13
N PHE A 141 -4.10 16.11 15.25
CA PHE A 141 -3.22 14.96 15.35
C PHE A 141 -3.66 13.85 14.40
N ALA A 142 -2.74 13.36 13.59
CA ALA A 142 -2.96 12.21 12.73
C ALA A 142 -1.68 11.40 12.58
N ILE A 143 -1.84 10.09 12.50
CA ILE A 143 -0.78 9.17 12.10
C ILE A 143 -1.27 8.30 10.97
N GLY A 144 -0.35 7.86 10.11
CA GLY A 144 -0.70 6.94 9.05
C GLY A 144 0.33 6.87 7.94
N TYR A 145 -0.15 6.64 6.72
CA TYR A 145 0.68 6.47 5.54
C TYR A 145 0.40 7.58 4.53
N TYR A 146 1.16 7.64 3.45
CA TYR A 146 0.76 8.48 2.33
C TYR A 146 -0.41 7.88 1.56
N ARG A 147 -1.27 8.77 1.05
CA ARG A 147 -2.29 8.40 0.07
C ARG A 147 -1.63 7.82 -1.18
N PHE A 148 -2.37 6.95 -1.87
CA PHE A 148 -1.88 6.34 -3.10
C PHE A 148 -1.49 7.41 -4.13
N GLY A 149 -0.25 7.34 -4.62
CA GLY A 149 0.28 8.25 -5.63
C GLY A 149 0.54 9.69 -5.15
N SER A 150 0.60 9.97 -3.84
CA SER A 150 0.90 11.30 -3.33
C SER A 150 1.82 11.29 -2.10
N HIS A 151 2.12 12.48 -1.58
CA HIS A 151 2.78 12.69 -0.28
C HIS A 151 1.81 13.27 0.77
N GLU A 152 0.50 13.15 0.52
CA GLU A 152 -0.54 13.59 1.45
C GLU A 152 -0.76 12.52 2.52
N LEU A 153 -0.85 12.93 3.78
CA LEU A 153 -1.13 12.01 4.89
C LEU A 153 -2.56 11.45 4.81
N LEU A 154 -2.65 10.13 4.83
CA LEU A 154 -3.88 9.40 5.13
C LEU A 154 -3.84 8.95 6.58
N ALA A 155 -4.76 9.46 7.40
CA ALA A 155 -4.94 9.01 8.77
C ALA A 155 -5.39 7.54 8.81
N VAL A 156 -4.71 6.72 9.61
CA VAL A 156 -4.94 5.28 9.73
C VAL A 156 -4.93 4.89 11.20
N GLU A 157 -6.01 4.26 11.66
CA GLU A 157 -6.15 3.77 13.04
C GLU A 157 -5.66 2.33 13.22
N GLU A 158 -5.63 1.56 12.14
CA GLU A 158 -5.12 0.20 12.12
C GLU A 158 -4.61 -0.21 10.72
N CYS A 159 -3.71 -1.18 10.68
CA CYS A 159 -3.26 -1.78 9.43
C CYS A 159 -3.40 -3.30 9.52
N PRO A 160 -4.40 -3.92 8.86
CA PRO A 160 -4.66 -5.36 8.98
C PRO A 160 -3.52 -6.28 8.54
N ILE A 161 -2.56 -5.76 7.76
CA ILE A 161 -1.36 -6.51 7.39
C ILE A 161 -0.24 -6.38 8.42
N SER A 162 -0.26 -5.35 9.28
CA SER A 162 0.71 -5.17 10.37
C SER A 162 0.41 -6.12 11.51
N SER A 163 1.44 -6.55 12.23
CA SER A 163 1.28 -7.50 13.33
C SER A 163 0.35 -6.96 14.44
N PRO A 164 -0.27 -7.85 15.25
CA PRO A 164 -1.12 -7.42 16.36
C PRO A 164 -0.42 -6.49 17.35
N LEU A 165 0.86 -6.73 17.68
CA LEU A 165 1.62 -5.85 18.56
C LEU A 165 1.82 -4.46 17.95
N ILE A 166 2.09 -4.36 16.65
CA ILE A 166 2.16 -3.06 15.95
C ILE A 166 0.81 -2.35 15.98
N ASN A 167 -0.30 -3.04 15.72
CA ASN A 167 -1.62 -2.41 15.79
C ASN A 167 -1.95 -1.89 17.20
N ARG A 168 -1.52 -2.61 18.26
CA ARG A 168 -1.61 -2.08 19.64
C ARG A 168 -0.74 -0.84 19.85
N ALA A 169 0.44 -0.77 19.24
CA ALA A 169 1.30 0.40 19.30
C ALA A 169 0.70 1.60 18.54
N ILE A 170 0.08 1.37 17.38
CA ILE A 170 -0.68 2.40 16.63
C ILE A 170 -1.80 2.97 17.50
N ALA A 171 -2.59 2.10 18.15
CA ALA A 171 -3.66 2.52 19.04
C ALA A 171 -3.13 3.32 20.26
N ALA A 172 -1.99 2.92 20.83
CA ALA A 172 -1.34 3.68 21.90
C ALA A 172 -0.88 5.07 21.43
N LEU A 173 -0.29 5.16 20.23
CA LEU A 173 0.15 6.43 19.66
C LEU A 173 -1.01 7.38 19.35
N TRP A 174 -2.14 6.86 18.87
CA TRP A 174 -3.37 7.65 18.73
C TRP A 174 -3.85 8.24 20.05
N ARG A 175 -3.85 7.45 21.13
CA ARG A 175 -4.20 7.95 22.48
C ARG A 175 -3.24 9.04 22.93
N MET A 176 -1.93 8.84 22.75
CA MET A 176 -0.91 9.83 23.11
C MET A 176 -1.06 11.14 22.34
N GLY A 177 -1.27 11.06 21.03
CA GLY A 177 -1.41 12.26 20.20
C GLY A 177 -2.68 13.05 20.49
N ARG A 178 -3.80 12.37 20.74
CA ARG A 178 -5.05 13.00 21.20
C ARG A 178 -4.91 13.64 22.58
N GLY A 179 -3.99 13.15 23.41
CA GLY A 179 -3.62 13.74 24.71
C GLY A 179 -2.51 14.79 24.62
N GLU A 180 -2.14 15.25 23.42
CA GLU A 180 -1.07 16.24 23.18
C GLU A 180 0.31 15.82 23.73
N GLN A 181 0.54 14.50 23.84
CA GLN A 181 1.79 13.93 24.39
C GLN A 181 2.86 13.67 23.32
N VAL A 182 2.53 13.90 22.04
CA VAL A 182 3.45 13.74 20.90
C VAL A 182 3.93 15.12 20.45
N ILE A 183 5.23 15.33 20.50
CA ILE A 183 5.86 16.60 20.14
C ILE A 183 5.98 16.77 18.62
N SER A 184 5.82 18.01 18.14
CA SER A 184 5.82 18.37 16.71
C SER A 184 7.17 18.18 16.01
N ALA A 185 8.25 17.97 16.78
CA ALA A 185 9.57 17.66 16.26
C ALA A 185 9.64 16.26 15.63
N ILE A 186 8.78 15.32 16.06
CA ILE A 186 8.74 13.96 15.53
C ILE A 186 7.87 13.95 14.27
N THR A 187 8.46 13.64 13.13
CA THR A 187 7.79 13.61 11.83
C THR A 187 7.36 12.21 11.44
N GLU A 188 8.05 11.18 11.92
CA GLU A 188 7.75 9.79 11.62
C GLU A 188 8.14 8.89 12.80
N ILE A 189 7.49 7.74 12.88
CA ILE A 189 7.78 6.70 13.86
C ILE A 189 7.80 5.36 13.15
N GLU A 190 8.78 4.53 13.48
CA GLU A 190 8.85 3.16 13.00
C GLU A 190 8.70 2.19 14.17
N PHE A 191 7.84 1.20 13.97
CA PHE A 191 7.67 0.05 14.83
C PHE A 191 8.27 -1.16 14.13
N PHE A 192 9.14 -1.88 14.84
CA PHE A 192 9.69 -3.15 14.38
C PHE A 192 9.49 -4.23 15.45
N GLY A 193 8.57 -5.15 15.17
CA GLY A 193 8.32 -6.33 16.00
C GLY A 193 9.32 -7.44 15.74
N ASN A 194 9.71 -8.14 16.80
CA ASN A 194 10.49 -9.37 16.69
C ASN A 194 9.65 -10.53 16.08
N ALA A 195 10.30 -11.67 15.82
CA ALA A 195 9.70 -12.76 15.05
C ALA A 195 8.46 -13.41 15.70
N ASP A 196 8.35 -13.38 17.03
CA ASP A 196 7.23 -13.94 17.80
C ASP A 196 6.18 -12.88 18.23
N ASP A 197 6.33 -11.64 17.75
CA ASP A 197 5.43 -10.51 18.06
C ASP A 197 5.29 -10.21 19.56
N THR A 198 6.38 -10.36 20.32
CA THR A 198 6.42 -10.15 21.78
C THR A 198 7.17 -8.88 22.21
N GLN A 199 8.03 -8.32 21.36
CA GLN A 199 8.82 -7.11 21.64
C GLN A 199 8.79 -6.15 20.45
N LEU A 200 8.83 -4.85 20.72
CA LEU A 200 8.92 -3.78 19.72
C LEU A 200 10.19 -2.95 19.90
N LEU A 201 10.94 -2.79 18.82
CA LEU A 201 11.82 -1.64 18.68
C LEU A 201 11.01 -0.45 18.16
N VAL A 202 11.20 0.72 18.77
CA VAL A 202 10.57 1.98 18.37
C VAL A 202 11.65 2.98 17.96
N GLU A 203 11.60 3.42 16.70
CA GLU A 203 12.53 4.43 16.16
C GLU A 203 11.76 5.72 15.87
N LEU A 204 12.28 6.87 16.34
CA LEU A 204 11.69 8.18 16.12
C LEU A 204 12.51 8.96 15.10
N PHE A 205 11.85 9.41 14.04
CA PHE A 205 12.44 10.31 13.06
C PHE A 205 12.02 11.73 13.39
N CYS A 206 13.02 12.56 13.66
CA CYS A 206 12.82 13.93 14.10
C CYS A 206 13.36 14.92 13.07
N ARG A 207 12.84 16.15 13.10
CA ARG A 207 13.45 17.27 12.36
C ARG A 207 14.89 17.49 12.82
N ALA A 208 15.73 17.95 11.89
CA ALA A 208 17.16 18.17 12.15
C ALA A 208 17.45 19.19 13.27
N ASP A 209 16.52 20.09 13.55
CA ASP A 209 16.64 21.12 14.60
C ASP A 209 16.12 20.66 15.98
N ALA A 210 15.67 19.41 16.10
CA ALA A 210 15.21 18.85 17.36
C ALA A 210 16.39 18.56 18.32
N LEU A 211 16.34 19.15 19.52
CA LEU A 211 17.32 18.86 20.57
C LEU A 211 17.01 17.52 21.25
N PRO A 212 17.97 16.61 21.46
CA PRO A 212 17.71 15.31 22.11
C PRO A 212 17.02 15.42 23.47
N GLU A 213 17.33 16.44 24.26
CA GLU A 213 16.72 16.69 25.57
C GLU A 213 15.22 16.95 25.49
N SER A 214 14.72 17.58 24.42
CA SER A 214 13.28 17.82 24.25
C SER A 214 12.51 16.56 23.85
N LEU A 215 13.20 15.54 23.35
CA LEU A 215 12.60 14.25 22.96
C LEU A 215 12.41 13.31 24.16
N LYS A 216 13.24 13.43 25.20
CA LYS A 216 13.26 12.49 26.34
C LYS A 216 11.90 12.31 27.04
N PRO A 217 11.13 13.37 27.36
CA PRO A 217 9.83 13.20 28.00
C PRO A 217 8.85 12.41 27.13
N CYS A 218 8.79 12.73 25.84
CA CYS A 218 7.96 12.03 24.86
C CYS A 218 8.38 10.56 24.71
N ALA A 219 9.68 10.29 24.61
CA ALA A 219 10.22 8.93 24.51
C ALA A 219 9.93 8.08 25.76
N ASN A 220 10.04 8.66 26.95
CA ASN A 220 9.69 7.98 28.21
C ASN A 220 8.19 7.69 28.28
N GLU A 221 7.35 8.61 27.83
CA GLU A 221 5.91 8.41 27.75
C GLU A 221 5.55 7.30 26.74
N MET A 222 6.23 7.26 25.59
CA MET A 222 6.08 6.19 24.61
C MET A 222 6.47 4.84 25.19
N ARG A 223 7.61 4.72 25.89
CA ARG A 223 7.99 3.48 26.58
C ARG A 223 6.95 3.01 27.60
N ARG A 224 6.27 3.95 28.27
CA ARG A 224 5.24 3.65 29.27
C ARG A 224 3.93 3.19 28.63
N GLN A 225 3.50 3.82 27.54
CA GLN A 225 2.18 3.59 26.95
C GLN A 225 2.17 2.61 25.77
N ILE A 226 3.27 2.50 25.04
CA ILE A 226 3.42 1.55 23.93
C ILE A 226 3.78 0.19 24.54
N PRO A 227 3.02 -0.86 24.22
CA PRO A 227 3.24 -2.17 24.82
C PRO A 227 4.57 -2.76 24.35
N ARG A 228 5.30 -3.40 25.28
CA ARG A 228 6.44 -4.27 24.99
C ARG A 228 7.58 -3.61 24.19
N VAL A 229 7.82 -2.31 24.40
CA VAL A 229 9.01 -1.66 23.85
C VAL A 229 10.26 -2.32 24.45
N SER A 230 11.21 -2.72 23.61
CA SER A 230 12.49 -3.27 24.05
C SER A 230 13.28 -2.21 24.82
N GLU A 231 14.04 -2.63 25.83
CA GLU A 231 14.94 -1.76 26.59
C GLU A 231 16.01 -1.10 25.71
#